data_AF-A0A4C1SPP2-F1
#
_entry.id   AF-A0A4C1SPP2-F1
#
_cell.length_a   1.000
_cell.length_b   1.000
_cell.length_c   1.000
_cell.angle_alpha   90.00
_cell.angle_beta   90.00
_cell.angle_gamma   90.00
#
_symmetry.space_group_name_H-M   'P 1'
#
loop_
_entity.id
_entity.type
_entity.pdbx_description
1 polymer ?
#
loop_
_entity_poly.entity_id
_entity_poly.type
_entity_poly.pdbx_seq_one_letter_code
_entity_poly.pdbx_strand_id
1 'polypeptide(L)'
;MAERNQYAIYSCYAWGGTMALLFVALVTNYVEGDHYKPGIGLNNACWFRGTTETFIFFYGPIAILIVVNIVLFVSSSVQLWMDAKKYEASTLNNLKYRFLLSLKLFLVMGISWIFEIISFIHGESHIIWTIMDTFNCLQGLVIFLLLVVLRKRAMMGLAEGGCCRGVTRFIADRVSPHDDSDDKQVLTDEHIEVRLN
;
A
#
# COMPACT_ATOMS: atom_id res chain seq x y z
N MET A 1 9.37 11.88 20.68
CA MET A 1 9.22 10.50 21.22
C MET A 1 7.98 9.81 20.67
N ALA A 2 6.85 10.50 20.50
CA ALA A 2 5.63 9.93 19.92
C ALA A 2 5.80 9.36 18.49
N GLU A 3 6.45 10.09 17.57
CA GLU A 3 6.64 9.64 16.17
C GLU A 3 7.43 8.32 16.05
N ARG A 4 8.47 8.15 16.88
CA ARG A 4 9.29 6.93 16.90
C ARG A 4 8.51 5.72 17.43
N ASN A 5 7.58 5.96 18.36
CA ASN A 5 6.66 4.93 18.85
C ASN A 5 5.60 4.57 17.80
N GLN A 6 5.03 5.55 17.09
CA GLN A 6 4.08 5.29 16.00
C GLN A 6 4.72 4.45 14.87
N TYR A 7 5.93 4.81 14.44
CA TYR A 7 6.67 4.03 13.45
C TYR A 7 6.91 2.58 13.91
N ALA A 8 7.29 2.38 15.17
CA ALA A 8 7.50 1.05 15.74
C ALA A 8 6.20 0.24 15.75
N ILE A 9 5.07 0.85 16.14
CA ILE A 9 3.76 0.20 16.16
C ILE A 9 3.33 -0.22 14.75
N TYR A 10 3.43 0.67 13.76
CA TYR A 10 3.08 0.35 12.38
C TYR A 10 3.99 -0.73 11.79
N SER A 11 5.29 -0.71 12.14
CA SER A 11 6.23 -1.75 11.74
C SER A 11 5.86 -3.09 12.36
N CYS A 12 5.62 -3.15 13.68
CA CYS A 12 5.19 -4.37 14.35
C CYS A 12 3.87 -4.92 13.78
N TYR A 13 2.93 -4.05 13.41
CA TYR A 13 1.69 -4.46 12.76
C TYR A 13 1.95 -5.13 11.39
N ALA A 14 2.76 -4.51 10.53
CA ALA A 14 3.03 -5.03 9.19
C ALA A 14 3.87 -6.32 9.22
N TRP A 15 4.99 -6.30 9.93
CA TRP A 15 5.90 -7.45 10.03
C TRP A 15 5.29 -8.58 10.86
N GLY A 16 4.67 -8.25 11.99
CA GLY A 16 4.01 -9.24 12.84
C GLY A 16 2.83 -9.90 12.14
N GLY A 17 1.99 -9.12 11.44
CA GLY A 17 0.86 -9.65 10.69
C GLY A 17 1.28 -10.61 9.57
N THR A 18 2.29 -10.23 8.78
CA THR A 18 2.81 -11.08 7.70
C THR A 18 3.48 -12.35 8.24
N MET A 19 4.28 -12.24 9.31
CA MET A 19 4.86 -13.40 9.98
C MET A 19 3.80 -14.32 10.58
N ALA A 20 2.73 -13.78 11.17
CA ALA A 20 1.64 -14.58 11.73
C ALA A 20 0.89 -15.35 10.64
N LEU A 21 0.57 -14.71 9.51
CA LEU A 21 -0.04 -15.39 8.36
C LEU A 21 0.86 -16.50 7.80
N LEU A 22 2.16 -16.23 7.66
CA LEU A 22 3.14 -17.22 7.24
C LEU A 22 3.22 -18.39 8.22
N PHE A 23 3.28 -18.09 9.53
CA PHE A 23 3.33 -19.11 10.56
C PHE A 23 2.10 -20.01 10.53
N VAL A 24 0.90 -19.44 10.42
CA VAL A 24 -0.35 -20.20 10.26
C VAL A 24 -0.29 -21.08 9.02
N ALA A 25 0.11 -20.54 7.87
CA ALA A 25 0.22 -21.32 6.63
C ALA A 25 1.23 -22.49 6.74
N LEU A 26 2.37 -22.28 7.40
CA LEU A 26 3.36 -23.35 7.62
C LEU A 26 2.84 -24.42 8.58
N VAL A 27 2.23 -24.01 9.70
CA VAL A 27 1.65 -24.94 10.67
C VAL A 27 0.56 -25.78 10.01
N THR A 28 -0.38 -25.17 9.28
CA THR A 28 -1.45 -25.93 8.60
C THR A 28 -0.91 -26.82 7.48
N ASN A 29 0.22 -26.48 6.87
CA ASN A 29 0.84 -27.29 5.82
C ASN A 29 1.49 -28.58 6.36
N TYR A 30 2.19 -28.51 7.50
CA TYR A 30 2.95 -29.64 8.03
C TYR A 30 2.25 -30.44 9.13
N VAL A 31 1.29 -29.85 9.85
CA VAL A 31 0.55 -30.55 10.90
C VAL A 31 -0.48 -31.50 10.27
N GLU A 32 -0.55 -32.71 10.79
CA GLU A 32 -1.57 -33.69 10.44
C GLU A 32 -2.90 -33.35 11.13
N GLY A 33 -4.01 -33.43 10.39
CA GLY A 33 -5.32 -33.05 10.89
C GLY A 33 -6.35 -32.93 9.76
N ASP A 34 -7.63 -32.87 10.15
CA ASP A 34 -8.77 -32.62 9.26
C ASP A 34 -9.01 -31.11 9.13
N HIS A 35 -8.06 -30.43 8.48
CA HIS A 35 -8.10 -29.00 8.22
C HIS A 35 -7.63 -28.70 6.79
N TYR A 36 -7.97 -27.52 6.29
CA TYR A 36 -7.50 -27.08 4.97
C TYR A 36 -5.97 -26.93 4.96
N LYS A 37 -5.31 -27.67 4.07
CA LYS A 37 -3.86 -27.65 3.91
C LYS A 37 -3.47 -26.84 2.67
N PRO A 38 -2.59 -25.84 2.78
CA PRO A 38 -2.10 -25.07 1.63
C PRO A 38 -1.53 -25.94 0.50
N GLY A 39 -0.88 -27.06 0.86
CA GLY A 39 -0.32 -28.01 -0.09
C GLY A 39 1.00 -27.55 -0.72
N ILE A 40 1.65 -26.56 -0.14
CA ILE A 40 2.88 -25.95 -0.67
C ILE A 40 4.04 -26.94 -0.51
N GLY A 41 4.75 -27.22 -1.61
CA GLY A 41 5.92 -28.11 -1.61
C GLY A 41 5.57 -29.61 -1.55
N LEU A 42 4.29 -29.97 -1.59
CA LEU A 42 3.84 -31.35 -1.63
C LEU A 42 3.54 -31.76 -3.09
N ASN A 43 3.90 -32.98 -3.48
CA ASN A 43 3.61 -33.55 -4.81
C ASN A 43 4.09 -32.69 -6.00
N ASN A 44 5.30 -32.11 -5.92
CA ASN A 44 5.88 -31.21 -6.94
C ASN A 44 5.10 -29.91 -7.21
N ALA A 45 4.19 -29.52 -6.32
CA ALA A 45 3.55 -28.20 -6.40
C ALA A 45 4.43 -27.13 -5.73
N CYS A 46 4.84 -26.11 -6.49
CA CYS A 46 5.53 -24.92 -5.97
C CYS A 46 4.56 -23.80 -5.58
N TRP A 47 3.25 -24.05 -5.70
CA TRP A 47 2.16 -23.12 -5.40
C TRP A 47 1.05 -23.85 -4.62
N PHE A 48 0.06 -23.10 -4.14
CA PHE A 48 -1.13 -23.65 -3.52
C PHE A 48 -1.79 -24.70 -4.42
N ARG A 49 -2.18 -25.83 -3.82
CA ARG A 49 -2.61 -27.01 -4.57
C ARG A 49 -4.00 -26.86 -5.21
N GLY A 50 -4.89 -26.09 -4.58
CA GLY A 50 -6.26 -25.93 -5.05
C GLY A 50 -6.77 -24.50 -4.92
N THR A 51 -7.89 -24.24 -5.60
CA THR A 51 -8.49 -22.91 -5.69
C THR A 51 -9.03 -22.46 -4.33
N THR A 52 -9.67 -23.35 -3.58
CA THR A 52 -10.18 -23.09 -2.24
C THR A 52 -9.06 -22.73 -1.26
N GLU A 53 -7.96 -23.47 -1.31
CA GLU A 53 -6.78 -23.27 -0.47
C GLU A 53 -6.07 -21.96 -0.84
N THR A 54 -5.94 -21.66 -2.14
CA THR A 54 -5.41 -20.38 -2.62
C THR A 54 -6.27 -19.22 -2.12
N PHE A 55 -7.59 -19.38 -2.15
CA PHE A 55 -8.49 -18.34 -1.65
C PHE A 55 -8.35 -18.15 -0.13
N ILE A 56 -8.38 -19.23 0.66
CA ILE A 56 -8.33 -19.14 2.13
C ILE A 56 -7.01 -18.55 2.62
N PHE A 57 -5.88 -19.00 2.07
CA PHE A 57 -4.56 -18.65 2.59
C PHE A 57 -3.89 -17.46 1.91
N PHE A 58 -4.35 -17.05 0.72
CA PHE A 58 -3.74 -15.95 -0.04
C PHE A 58 -4.74 -14.83 -0.36
N TYR A 59 -5.75 -15.08 -1.21
CA TYR A 59 -6.66 -14.02 -1.66
C TYR A 59 -7.60 -13.51 -0.56
N GLY A 60 -7.96 -14.33 0.42
CA GLY A 60 -8.83 -13.98 1.54
C GLY A 60 -8.22 -12.91 2.45
N PRO A 61 -7.02 -13.12 3.00
CA PRO A 61 -6.29 -12.08 3.74
C PRO A 61 -6.12 -10.79 2.94
N ILE A 62 -5.82 -10.88 1.65
CA ILE A 62 -5.70 -9.72 0.75
C ILE A 62 -7.04 -8.99 0.60
N ALA A 63 -8.14 -9.72 0.40
CA ALA A 63 -9.48 -9.14 0.29
C ALA A 63 -9.88 -8.39 1.58
N ILE A 64 -9.56 -8.94 2.75
CA ILE A 64 -9.79 -8.26 4.04
C ILE A 64 -9.01 -6.94 4.09
N LEU A 65 -7.73 -6.94 3.69
CA LEU A 65 -6.92 -5.72 3.65
C LEU A 65 -7.49 -4.67 2.69
N ILE A 66 -8.00 -5.09 1.54
CA ILE A 66 -8.67 -4.19 0.58
C ILE A 66 -9.92 -3.59 1.19
N VAL A 67 -10.77 -4.38 1.86
CA VAL A 67 -11.96 -3.89 2.55
C VAL A 67 -11.60 -2.86 3.62
N VAL A 68 -10.59 -3.16 4.45
CA VAL A 68 -10.09 -2.21 5.47
C VAL A 68 -9.62 -0.92 4.81
N ASN A 69 -8.87 -1.00 3.70
CA ASN A 69 -8.40 0.17 2.97
C ASN A 69 -9.57 1.00 2.41
N ILE A 70 -10.61 0.37 1.85
CA ILE A 70 -11.82 1.06 1.39
C ILE A 70 -12.52 1.79 2.54
N VAL A 71 -12.68 1.14 3.71
CA VAL A 71 -13.29 1.77 4.88
C VAL A 71 -12.49 2.97 5.35
N LEU A 72 -11.16 2.86 5.42
CA LEU A 72 -10.27 3.97 5.76
C LEU A 72 -10.37 5.12 4.74
N PHE A 73 -10.45 4.79 3.45
CA PHE A 73 -10.62 5.77 2.39
C PHE A 73 -11.95 6.52 2.50
N VAL A 74 -13.06 5.80 2.71
CA VAL A 74 -14.38 6.41 2.89
C VAL A 74 -14.40 7.28 4.15
N SER A 75 -13.85 6.80 5.27
CA SER A 75 -13.75 7.58 6.51
C SER A 75 -12.96 8.87 6.29
N SER A 76 -11.80 8.79 5.61
CA SER A 76 -10.97 9.96 5.31
C SER A 76 -11.70 10.95 4.39
N SER A 77 -12.48 10.43 3.42
CA SER A 77 -13.29 11.24 2.50
C SER A 77 -14.42 11.99 3.22
N VAL A 78 -15.12 11.30 4.13
CA VAL A 78 -16.21 11.88 4.91
C VAL A 78 -15.69 12.94 5.87
N GLN A 79 -14.59 12.66 6.58
CA GLN A 79 -13.93 13.64 7.44
C GLN A 79 -13.52 14.87 6.63
N LEU A 80 -12.91 14.65 5.45
CA LEU A 80 -12.51 15.74 4.57
C LEU A 80 -13.69 16.59 4.11
N TRP A 81 -14.82 15.97 3.77
CA TRP A 81 -16.02 16.70 3.36
C TRP A 81 -16.66 17.50 4.51
N MET A 82 -16.68 16.92 5.71
CA MET A 82 -17.19 17.59 6.91
C MET A 82 -16.31 18.76 7.33
N ASP A 83 -14.99 18.59 7.28
CA ASP A 83 -14.04 19.62 7.71
C ASP A 83 -13.87 20.71 6.65
N ALA A 84 -13.99 20.39 5.36
CA ALA A 84 -14.09 21.39 4.28
C ALA A 84 -15.27 22.36 4.49
N LYS A 85 -16.31 21.93 5.21
CA LYS A 85 -17.48 22.75 5.53
C LYS A 85 -17.31 23.57 6.82
N LYS A 86 -16.32 23.25 7.66
CA LYS A 86 -16.28 23.68 9.07
C LYS A 86 -14.96 24.35 9.51
N TYR A 87 -13.84 24.07 8.83
CA TYR A 87 -12.48 24.46 9.25
C TYR A 87 -11.77 25.40 8.26
N GLU A 88 -10.73 26.08 8.78
CA GLU A 88 -9.82 26.98 8.05
C GLU A 88 -8.93 26.21 7.05
N ALA A 89 -8.37 26.90 6.05
CA ALA A 89 -7.70 26.29 4.90
C ALA A 89 -6.52 25.35 5.26
N SER A 90 -5.87 25.53 6.40
CA SER A 90 -4.72 24.73 6.86
C SER A 90 -5.10 23.30 7.24
N THR A 91 -6.16 23.11 8.05
CA THR A 91 -6.68 21.78 8.43
C THR A 91 -7.20 21.00 7.23
N LEU A 92 -7.82 21.73 6.29
CA LEU A 92 -8.31 21.17 5.04
C LEU A 92 -7.18 20.61 4.16
N ASN A 93 -6.01 21.26 4.12
CA ASN A 93 -4.86 20.76 3.35
C ASN A 93 -4.28 19.48 3.96
N ASN A 94 -4.19 19.37 5.29
CA ASN A 94 -3.70 18.16 5.96
C ASN A 94 -4.63 16.94 5.69
N LEU A 95 -5.95 17.13 5.75
CA LEU A 95 -6.90 16.07 5.41
C LEU A 95 -6.88 15.72 3.93
N LYS A 96 -6.78 16.72 3.02
CA LYS A 96 -6.63 16.47 1.58
C LYS A 96 -5.39 15.64 1.29
N TYR A 97 -4.29 15.92 1.97
CA TYR A 97 -3.07 15.15 1.87
C TYR A 97 -3.26 13.69 2.30
N ARG A 98 -3.80 13.47 3.50
CA ARG A 98 -4.08 12.11 4.01
C ARG A 98 -5.02 11.33 3.07
N PHE A 99 -5.98 12.04 2.48
CA PHE A 99 -6.88 11.50 1.47
C PHE A 99 -6.15 11.15 0.16
N LEU A 100 -5.33 12.04 -0.39
CA LEU A 100 -4.57 11.80 -1.62
C LEU A 100 -3.55 10.67 -1.45
N LEU A 101 -2.90 10.58 -0.29
CA LEU A 101 -2.01 9.48 0.06
C LEU A 101 -2.79 8.15 0.09
N SER A 102 -3.93 8.11 0.76
CA SER A 102 -4.78 6.92 0.84
C SER A 102 -5.33 6.54 -0.54
N LEU A 103 -5.73 7.51 -1.35
CA LEU A 103 -6.17 7.31 -2.73
C LEU A 103 -5.05 6.69 -3.58
N LYS A 104 -3.84 7.23 -3.49
CA LYS A 104 -2.67 6.74 -4.22
C LYS A 104 -2.34 5.30 -3.83
N LEU A 105 -2.39 4.96 -2.53
CA LEU A 105 -2.18 3.60 -2.04
C LEU A 105 -3.29 2.65 -2.52
N PHE A 106 -4.55 3.10 -2.52
CA PHE A 106 -5.70 2.34 -3.01
C PHE A 106 -5.63 2.07 -4.52
N LEU A 107 -5.28 3.08 -5.33
CA LEU A 107 -5.20 2.94 -6.78
C LEU A 107 -4.07 1.99 -7.21
N VAL A 108 -2.90 2.09 -6.58
CA VAL A 108 -1.73 1.31 -6.98
C VAL A 108 -1.83 -0.15 -6.57
N MET A 109 -2.32 -0.41 -5.35
CA MET A 109 -2.37 -1.76 -4.80
C MET A 109 -3.79 -2.35 -4.88
N GLY A 110 -4.80 -1.62 -4.44
CA GLY A 110 -6.17 -2.15 -4.34
C GLY A 110 -6.75 -2.56 -5.68
N ILE A 111 -6.60 -1.73 -6.71
CA ILE A 111 -7.17 -2.01 -8.05
C ILE A 111 -6.52 -3.25 -8.68
N SER A 112 -5.18 -3.36 -8.65
CA SER A 112 -4.49 -4.53 -9.22
C SER A 112 -4.91 -5.81 -8.53
N TRP A 113 -5.01 -5.81 -7.19
CA TRP A 113 -5.47 -6.99 -6.44
C TRP A 113 -6.95 -7.32 -6.64
N ILE A 114 -7.83 -6.32 -6.84
CA ILE A 114 -9.23 -6.56 -7.20
C ILE A 114 -9.32 -7.26 -8.56
N PHE A 115 -8.58 -6.78 -9.55
CA PHE A 115 -8.55 -7.41 -10.87
C PHE A 115 -7.99 -8.84 -10.81
N GLU A 116 -6.94 -9.07 -10.03
CA GLU A 116 -6.40 -10.41 -9.77
C GLU A 116 -7.45 -11.37 -9.18
N ILE A 117 -8.20 -10.91 -8.17
CA ILE A 117 -9.26 -11.73 -7.56
C ILE A 117 -10.39 -12.02 -8.58
N ILE A 118 -10.78 -11.03 -9.39
CA ILE A 118 -11.82 -11.23 -10.42
C ILE A 118 -11.35 -12.22 -11.48
N SER A 119 -10.10 -12.10 -11.93
CA SER A 119 -9.45 -13.00 -12.89
C SER A 119 -9.42 -14.44 -12.36
N PHE A 120 -9.04 -14.60 -11.09
CA PHE A 120 -9.02 -15.89 -10.40
C PHE A 120 -10.42 -16.54 -10.33
N ILE A 121 -11.48 -15.77 -10.09
CA ILE A 121 -12.86 -16.29 -9.99
C ILE A 121 -13.45 -16.64 -11.37
N HIS A 122 -13.15 -15.84 -12.41
CA HIS A 122 -13.80 -15.97 -13.73
C HIS A 122 -13.01 -16.81 -14.74
N GLY A 123 -11.75 -17.16 -14.45
CA GLY A 123 -11.07 -18.39 -14.87
C GLY A 123 -10.89 -18.74 -16.35
N GLU A 124 -11.52 -18.07 -17.33
CA GLU A 124 -11.58 -18.62 -18.70
C GLU A 124 -10.77 -17.87 -19.77
N SER A 125 -10.24 -16.68 -19.49
CA SER A 125 -9.51 -15.91 -20.50
C SER A 125 -8.01 -15.84 -20.24
N HIS A 126 -7.24 -16.64 -20.99
CA HIS A 126 -5.77 -16.61 -21.00
C HIS A 126 -5.19 -15.20 -21.27
N ILE A 127 -5.91 -14.37 -22.02
CA ILE A 127 -5.50 -13.01 -22.36
C ILE A 127 -5.58 -12.11 -21.12
N ILE A 128 -6.67 -12.19 -20.35
CA ILE A 128 -6.85 -11.39 -19.14
C ILE A 128 -5.78 -11.75 -18.12
N TRP A 129 -5.52 -13.05 -17.92
CA TRP A 129 -4.51 -13.52 -16.98
C TRP A 129 -3.11 -13.00 -17.34
N THR A 130 -2.72 -13.08 -18.62
CA THR A 130 -1.42 -12.57 -19.11
C THR A 130 -1.27 -11.07 -18.91
N ILE A 131 -2.32 -10.29 -19.18
CA ILE A 131 -2.30 -8.83 -18.99
C ILE A 131 -2.14 -8.49 -17.51
N MET A 132 -2.92 -9.15 -16.64
CA MET A 132 -2.89 -8.86 -15.20
C MET A 132 -1.56 -9.26 -14.56
N ASP A 133 -1.02 -10.43 -14.91
CA ASP A 133 0.32 -10.85 -14.47
C ASP A 133 1.41 -9.85 -14.91
N THR A 134 1.29 -9.30 -16.12
CA THR A 134 2.24 -8.28 -16.62
C THR A 134 2.15 -7.00 -15.78
N PHE A 135 0.95 -6.53 -15.46
CA PHE A 135 0.76 -5.38 -14.57
C PHE A 135 1.26 -5.66 -13.15
N ASN A 136 1.02 -6.87 -12.63
CA ASN A 136 1.51 -7.29 -11.32
C ASN A 136 3.05 -7.28 -11.27
N CYS A 137 3.72 -7.83 -12.29
CA CYS A 137 5.18 -7.79 -12.42
C CYS A 137 5.73 -6.35 -12.48
N LEU A 138 5.02 -5.44 -13.15
CA LEU A 138 5.38 -4.02 -13.25
C LEU A 138 4.97 -3.19 -12.04
N GLN A 139 4.22 -3.74 -11.10
CA GLN A 139 3.69 -3.01 -9.93
C GLN A 139 4.82 -2.38 -9.11
N GLY A 140 5.95 -3.07 -8.95
CA GLY A 140 7.14 -2.51 -8.30
C GLY A 140 7.70 -1.27 -8.99
N LEU A 141 7.70 -1.26 -10.33
CA LEU A 141 8.12 -0.10 -11.12
C LEU A 141 7.13 1.05 -10.96
N VAL A 142 5.82 0.77 -10.98
CA VAL A 142 4.77 1.79 -10.77
C VAL A 142 4.90 2.43 -9.38
N ILE A 143 5.09 1.62 -8.34
CA ILE A 143 5.34 2.11 -6.97
C ILE A 143 6.59 2.97 -6.92
N PHE A 144 7.68 2.53 -7.54
CA PHE A 144 8.93 3.31 -7.59
C PHE A 144 8.74 4.66 -8.29
N LEU A 145 8.09 4.68 -9.44
CA LEU A 145 7.80 5.91 -10.16
C LEU A 145 6.94 6.85 -9.31
N LEU A 146 5.91 6.34 -8.65
CA LEU A 146 4.98 7.15 -7.86
C LEU A 146 5.55 7.65 -6.53
N LEU A 147 6.33 6.85 -5.81
CA LEU A 147 6.84 7.19 -4.48
C LEU A 147 8.21 7.85 -4.49
N VAL A 148 9.02 7.59 -5.53
CA VAL A 148 10.37 8.14 -5.66
C VAL A 148 10.43 9.17 -6.77
N VAL A 149 10.20 8.78 -8.03
CA VAL A 149 10.47 9.65 -9.19
C VAL A 149 9.52 10.86 -9.24
N LEU A 150 8.24 10.63 -9.00
CA LEU A 150 7.20 11.66 -8.99
C LEU A 150 7.11 12.39 -7.65
N ARG A 151 7.94 12.03 -6.67
CA ARG A 151 7.99 12.71 -5.37
C ARG A 151 9.22 13.60 -5.31
N LYS A 152 9.01 14.91 -5.45
CA LYS A 152 10.10 15.88 -5.53
C LYS A 152 10.98 15.85 -4.28
N ARG A 153 10.43 15.71 -3.07
CA ARG A 153 11.25 15.50 -1.85
C ARG A 153 12.20 14.30 -1.93
N ALA A 154 11.72 13.15 -2.41
CA ALA A 154 12.55 11.96 -2.55
C ALA A 154 13.66 12.20 -3.59
N MET A 155 13.32 12.79 -4.73
CA MET A 155 14.28 13.16 -5.77
C MET A 155 15.32 14.20 -5.31
N MET A 156 14.91 15.21 -4.54
CA MET A 156 15.84 16.19 -3.97
C MET A 156 16.82 15.54 -2.99
N GLY A 157 16.35 14.62 -2.14
CA GLY A 157 17.23 13.84 -1.27
C GLY A 157 18.24 12.98 -2.05
N LEU A 158 17.81 12.38 -3.16
CA LEU A 158 18.72 11.65 -4.06
C LEU A 158 19.74 12.57 -4.77
N ALA A 159 19.32 13.78 -5.15
CA ALA A 159 20.19 14.76 -5.81
C ALA A 159 21.26 15.32 -4.85
N GLU A 160 20.93 15.46 -3.57
CA GLU A 160 21.87 15.80 -2.49
C GLU A 160 22.84 14.65 -2.19
N GLY A 161 22.37 13.40 -2.28
CA GLY A 161 23.21 12.19 -2.18
C GLY A 161 24.15 11.93 -3.37
N GLY A 162 24.15 12.79 -4.40
CA GLY A 162 25.09 12.73 -5.52
C GLY A 162 24.76 11.72 -6.63
N CYS A 163 23.65 10.97 -6.53
CA CYS A 163 23.26 10.01 -7.56
C CYS A 163 22.62 10.72 -8.78
N CYS A 164 23.18 10.51 -9.98
CA CYS A 164 22.65 10.98 -11.27
C CYS A 164 22.22 12.46 -11.31
N ARG A 165 22.99 13.33 -10.66
CA ARG A 165 22.67 14.74 -10.32
C ARG A 165 21.99 15.56 -11.43
N GLY A 166 22.37 15.38 -12.69
CA GLY A 166 21.76 16.08 -13.83
C GLY A 166 20.34 15.61 -14.15
N VAL A 167 20.10 14.30 -14.16
CA VAL A 167 18.78 13.70 -14.40
C VAL A 167 17.86 13.96 -13.21
N THR A 168 18.37 13.77 -11.99
CA THR A 168 17.58 13.93 -10.76
C THR A 168 17.10 15.37 -10.59
N ARG A 169 17.95 16.36 -10.89
CA ARG A 169 17.60 17.78 -10.83
C ARG A 169 16.64 18.19 -11.95
N PHE A 170 16.85 17.69 -13.17
CA PHE A 170 15.94 17.94 -14.29
C PHE A 170 14.52 17.40 -14.03
N ILE A 171 14.42 16.18 -13.48
CA ILE A 171 13.12 15.60 -13.11
C ILE A 171 12.49 16.38 -11.94
N ALA A 172 13.26 16.74 -10.91
CA ALA A 172 12.76 17.49 -9.77
C ALA A 172 12.17 18.87 -10.15
N ASP A 173 12.73 19.53 -11.17
CA ASP A 173 12.21 20.81 -11.68
C ASP A 173 10.94 20.65 -12.53
N ARG A 174 10.67 19.45 -13.07
CA ARG A 174 9.48 19.15 -13.89
C ARG A 174 8.32 18.54 -13.10
N VAL A 175 8.58 17.99 -11.92
CA VAL A 175 7.56 17.38 -11.05
C VAL A 175 6.77 18.47 -10.30
N SER A 176 5.44 18.38 -10.36
CA SER A 176 4.50 19.42 -9.91
C SER A 176 4.70 19.82 -8.43
N PRO A 177 4.72 21.12 -8.09
CA PRO A 177 5.01 21.60 -6.73
C PRO A 177 3.97 21.21 -5.67
N HIS A 178 2.76 20.81 -6.04
CA HIS A 178 1.62 20.72 -5.12
C HIS A 178 1.79 19.64 -4.03
N ASP A 179 2.30 18.45 -4.38
CA ASP A 179 2.47 17.31 -3.45
C ASP A 179 3.48 17.62 -2.32
N ASP A 180 4.53 18.41 -2.60
CA ASP A 180 5.59 18.73 -1.64
C ASP A 180 5.18 19.83 -0.63
N SER A 181 4.31 20.77 -1.05
CA SER A 181 3.75 21.82 -0.18
C SER A 181 2.85 21.23 0.90
N ASP A 182 2.05 20.23 0.54
CA ASP A 182 1.11 19.58 1.44
C ASP A 182 1.85 18.71 2.49
N ASP A 183 2.93 18.01 2.10
CA ASP A 183 3.85 17.28 2.99
C ASP A 183 4.47 18.19 4.09
N LYS A 184 4.90 19.40 3.72
CA LYS A 184 5.51 20.36 4.65
C LYS A 184 4.49 20.91 5.64
N GLN A 185 3.27 21.16 5.19
CA GLN A 185 2.18 21.61 6.04
C GLN A 185 1.86 20.55 7.12
N VAL A 186 1.78 19.27 6.75
CA VAL A 186 1.49 18.18 7.69
C VAL A 186 2.59 18.01 8.73
N LEU A 187 3.85 17.99 8.30
CA LEU A 187 4.97 17.93 9.25
C LEU A 187 4.99 19.13 10.18
N THR A 188 4.56 20.30 9.71
CA THR A 188 4.50 21.49 10.55
C THR A 188 3.37 21.39 11.57
N ASP A 189 2.18 20.97 11.17
CA ASP A 189 1.03 20.76 12.06
C ASP A 189 1.32 19.68 13.12
N GLU A 190 1.89 18.55 12.70
CA GLU A 190 2.23 17.43 13.60
C GLU A 190 3.31 17.86 14.61
N HIS A 191 4.30 18.64 14.17
CA HIS A 191 5.34 19.18 15.04
C HIS A 191 4.81 20.28 16.00
N ILE A 192 3.71 20.94 15.65
CA ILE A 192 3.00 21.89 16.52
C ILE A 192 2.14 21.14 17.56
N GLU A 193 1.38 20.11 17.17
CA GLU A 193 0.61 19.28 18.11
C GLU A 193 1.51 18.60 19.14
N VAL A 194 2.66 18.06 18.71
CA VAL A 194 3.64 17.44 19.61
C VAL A 194 4.30 18.44 20.57
N ARG A 195 4.32 19.74 20.26
CA ARG A 195 4.81 20.77 21.19
C ARG A 195 3.76 21.20 22.22
N LEU A 196 2.48 21.01 21.94
CA LEU A 196 1.37 21.47 22.79
C LEU A 196 0.95 20.42 23.84
N ASN A 197 1.45 19.18 23.71
CA ASN A 197 1.18 18.04 24.60
C ASN A 197 2.45 17.62 25.35
#